data_AF-A0A6B3AQR0-F1
#
_entry.id   AF-A0A6B3AQR0-F1
#
_cell.length_a   1.000
_cell.length_b   1.000
_cell.length_c   1.000
_cell.angle_alpha   90.00
_cell.angle_beta   90.00
_cell.angle_gamma   90.00
#
_symmetry.space_group_name_H-M   'P 1'
#
loop_
_entity.id
_entity.type
_entity.pdbx_description
1 polymer ?
#
loop_
_entity_poly.entity_id
_entity_poly.type
_entity_poly.pdbx_seq_one_letter_code
_entity_poly.pdbx_strand_id
1 'polypeptide(L)'
;MTSTSPTYAPTSASGATRARVPADAERLEQRDPSVGQLLSAVTSDLQTLFRKEVELAKAEVKQEASTAGKAAGMYGGAGFAGYMVLLFLSLAAVLGLSNVMDGGWAALIVTAVWAVVAGVLFLMGRARMRTVSPTPEQTVETMKENAAWARHPTR
;
A
#
# COMPACT_ATOMS: atom_id res chain seq x y z
N MET A 1 -12.95 -30.87 -43.29
CA MET A 1 -13.76 -31.95 -42.66
C MET A 1 -14.16 -31.43 -41.29
N THR A 2 -15.41 -31.24 -40.88
CA THR A 2 -16.74 -31.50 -41.44
C THR A 2 -17.69 -30.60 -40.64
N SER A 3 -18.49 -29.82 -41.35
CA SER A 3 -19.62 -29.07 -40.83
C SER A 3 -20.73 -30.05 -40.45
N THR A 4 -21.27 -29.95 -39.24
CA THR A 4 -22.54 -30.60 -38.88
C THR A 4 -23.36 -29.68 -38.00
N SER A 5 -24.19 -28.88 -38.66
CA SER A 5 -25.34 -28.18 -38.08
C SER A 5 -26.49 -29.16 -37.89
N PRO A 6 -27.24 -29.14 -36.78
CA PRO A 6 -28.49 -29.88 -36.68
C PRO A 6 -29.61 -29.12 -37.39
N THR A 7 -30.17 -29.76 -38.40
CA THR A 7 -31.47 -29.42 -39.02
C THR A 7 -32.60 -29.80 -38.06
N TYR A 8 -33.47 -28.84 -37.72
CA TYR A 8 -34.73 -29.13 -37.04
C TYR A 8 -35.89 -28.78 -38.00
N ALA A 9 -36.70 -29.80 -38.31
CA ALA A 9 -37.91 -29.68 -39.11
C ALA A 9 -39.07 -29.13 -38.24
N PRO A 10 -40.07 -28.45 -38.84
CA PRO A 10 -41.15 -27.83 -38.10
C PRO A 10 -42.24 -28.85 -37.74
N THR A 11 -42.53 -29.01 -36.46
CA THR A 11 -43.73 -29.72 -35.99
C THR A 11 -44.87 -28.71 -35.86
N SER A 12 -45.79 -28.73 -36.83
CA SER A 12 -47.11 -28.14 -36.68
C SER A 12 -48.02 -29.11 -35.93
N ALA A 13 -48.61 -28.70 -34.80
CA ALA A 13 -50.06 -28.81 -34.57
C ALA A 13 -50.46 -28.46 -33.13
N SER A 14 -51.65 -27.88 -33.06
CA SER A 14 -52.64 -27.99 -31.98
C SER A 14 -52.54 -26.99 -30.83
N GLY A 15 -53.48 -26.04 -30.88
CA GLY A 15 -53.69 -25.04 -29.86
C GLY A 15 -54.27 -25.63 -28.58
N ALA A 16 -53.79 -25.10 -27.46
CA ALA A 16 -54.53 -25.00 -26.22
C ALA A 16 -54.02 -23.75 -25.50
N THR A 17 -54.88 -22.72 -25.49
CA THR A 17 -54.92 -21.64 -24.50
C THR A 17 -53.58 -20.96 -24.20
N ARG A 18 -53.18 -20.01 -25.05
CA ARG A 18 -52.40 -18.86 -24.57
C ARG A 18 -53.24 -18.19 -23.50
N ALA A 19 -52.92 -18.42 -22.23
CA ALA A 19 -53.27 -17.47 -21.19
C ALA A 19 -52.77 -16.12 -21.69
N ARG A 20 -53.70 -15.23 -22.05
CA ARG A 20 -53.38 -13.84 -22.40
C ARG A 20 -52.57 -13.32 -21.23
N VAL A 21 -51.27 -13.12 -21.43
CA VAL A 21 -50.55 -12.14 -20.63
C VAL A 21 -51.34 -10.85 -20.83
N PRO A 22 -51.92 -10.28 -19.76
CA PRO A 22 -52.69 -9.05 -19.88
C PRO A 22 -51.83 -8.02 -20.61
N ALA A 23 -52.33 -7.43 -21.71
CA ALA A 23 -51.63 -6.35 -22.42
C ALA A 23 -51.47 -5.08 -21.54
N ASP A 24 -52.10 -5.10 -20.38
CA ASP A 24 -51.96 -4.20 -19.24
C ASP A 24 -50.69 -4.43 -18.42
N ALA A 25 -50.05 -5.60 -18.49
CA ALA A 25 -48.75 -5.85 -17.86
C ALA A 25 -47.60 -5.12 -18.61
N GLU A 26 -47.64 -5.08 -19.95
CA GLU A 26 -46.63 -4.36 -20.76
C GLU A 26 -46.79 -2.83 -20.70
N ARG A 27 -48.01 -2.30 -20.46
CA ARG A 27 -48.21 -0.84 -20.33
C ARG A 27 -47.72 -0.26 -19.01
N LEU A 28 -47.54 -1.09 -17.99
CA LEU A 28 -46.97 -0.65 -16.71
C LEU A 28 -45.44 -0.50 -16.76
N GLU A 29 -44.78 -1.11 -17.74
CA GLU A 29 -43.33 -0.98 -17.98
C GLU A 29 -42.93 0.26 -18.80
N GLN A 30 -43.87 0.90 -19.51
CA GLN A 30 -43.60 2.06 -20.40
C GLN A 30 -43.88 3.43 -19.78
N ARG A 31 -43.95 3.53 -18.45
CA ARG A 31 -44.02 4.84 -17.78
C ARG A 31 -42.60 5.41 -17.71
N ASP A 32 -42.33 6.47 -18.46
CA ASP A 32 -41.05 7.18 -18.40
C ASP A 32 -40.67 7.44 -16.93
N PRO A 33 -39.44 7.08 -16.51
CA PRO A 33 -39.02 7.24 -15.13
C PRO A 33 -39.18 8.71 -14.73
N SER A 34 -39.88 8.93 -13.63
CA SER A 34 -40.09 10.27 -13.11
C SER A 34 -38.74 10.93 -12.77
N VAL A 35 -38.66 12.25 -12.87
CA VAL A 35 -37.44 13.03 -12.53
C VAL A 35 -36.90 12.67 -11.13
N GLY A 36 -37.79 12.34 -10.18
CA GLY A 36 -37.42 11.86 -8.85
C GLY A 36 -36.77 10.47 -8.83
N GLN A 37 -37.19 9.56 -9.71
CA GLN A 37 -36.56 8.22 -9.85
C GLN A 37 -35.17 8.32 -10.50
N LEU A 38 -35.00 9.21 -11.49
CA LEU A 38 -33.69 9.46 -12.12
C LEU A 38 -32.69 10.09 -11.15
N LEU A 39 -33.12 11.07 -10.34
CA LEU A 39 -32.27 11.69 -9.32
C LEU A 39 -31.87 10.69 -8.22
N SER A 40 -32.80 9.82 -7.83
CA SER A 40 -32.54 8.73 -6.88
C SER A 40 -31.51 7.74 -7.44
N ALA A 41 -31.63 7.36 -8.72
CA ALA A 41 -30.67 6.48 -9.39
C ALA A 41 -29.27 7.10 -9.45
N VAL A 42 -29.15 8.36 -9.88
CA VAL A 42 -27.85 9.06 -9.94
C VAL A 42 -27.21 9.18 -8.56
N THR A 43 -27.99 9.51 -7.52
CA THR A 43 -27.49 9.60 -6.13
C THR A 43 -26.99 8.24 -5.64
N SER A 44 -27.72 7.16 -5.95
CA SER A 44 -27.32 5.79 -5.64
C SER A 44 -26.03 5.39 -6.37
N ASP A 45 -25.87 5.78 -7.63
CA ASP A 45 -24.68 5.50 -8.44
C ASP A 45 -23.46 6.25 -7.91
N LEU A 46 -23.62 7.53 -7.52
CA LEU A 46 -22.57 8.32 -6.89
C LEU A 46 -22.15 7.73 -5.53
N GLN A 47 -23.11 7.29 -4.71
CA GLN A 47 -22.82 6.62 -3.45
C GLN A 47 -22.04 5.30 -3.68
N THR A 48 -22.38 4.60 -4.76
CA THR A 48 -21.70 3.36 -5.17
C THR A 48 -20.27 3.63 -5.64
N LEU A 49 -20.05 4.67 -6.46
CA LEU A 49 -18.72 5.09 -6.88
C LEU A 49 -17.86 5.51 -5.69
N PHE A 50 -18.41 6.32 -4.78
CA PHE A 50 -17.68 6.75 -3.59
C PHE A 50 -17.25 5.55 -2.72
N ARG A 51 -18.12 4.56 -2.51
CA ARG A 51 -17.75 3.33 -1.81
C ARG A 51 -16.64 2.57 -2.53
N LYS A 52 -16.71 2.45 -3.86
CA LYS A 52 -15.68 1.80 -4.67
C LYS A 52 -14.33 2.51 -4.58
N GLU A 53 -14.31 3.83 -4.61
CA GLU A 53 -13.09 4.63 -4.47
C GLU A 53 -12.45 4.41 -3.09
N VAL A 54 -13.27 4.40 -2.04
CA VAL A 54 -12.82 4.09 -0.67
C VAL A 54 -12.32 2.65 -0.56
N GLU A 55 -13.00 1.69 -1.18
CA GLU A 55 -12.56 0.28 -1.20
C GLU A 55 -11.24 0.10 -1.95
N LEU A 56 -11.06 0.81 -3.06
CA LEU A 56 -9.83 0.81 -3.84
C LEU A 56 -8.67 1.44 -3.05
N ALA A 57 -8.89 2.63 -2.48
CA ALA A 57 -7.89 3.30 -1.64
C ALA A 57 -7.51 2.43 -0.43
N LYS A 58 -8.48 1.76 0.20
CA LYS A 58 -8.21 0.80 1.27
C LYS A 58 -7.38 -0.38 0.78
N ALA A 59 -7.67 -0.91 -0.41
CA ALA A 59 -6.91 -2.02 -0.99
C ALA A 59 -5.47 -1.61 -1.31
N GLU A 60 -5.26 -0.43 -1.88
CA GLU A 60 -3.94 0.14 -2.18
C GLU A 60 -3.12 0.37 -0.91
N VAL A 61 -3.69 1.07 0.08
CA VAL A 61 -3.03 1.27 1.39
C VAL A 61 -2.70 -0.05 2.06
N LYS A 62 -3.58 -1.06 2.00
CA LYS A 62 -3.30 -2.39 2.56
C LYS A 62 -2.14 -3.09 1.83
N GLN A 63 -2.09 -2.98 0.51
CA GLN A 63 -1.04 -3.57 -0.31
C GLN A 63 0.32 -2.89 -0.04
N GLU A 64 0.34 -1.56 0.02
CA GLU A 64 1.52 -0.77 0.38
C GLU A 64 1.99 -1.10 1.80
N ALA A 65 1.08 -1.09 2.78
CA ALA A 65 1.39 -1.41 4.17
C ALA A 65 1.94 -2.84 4.32
N SER A 66 1.38 -3.81 3.59
CA SER A 66 1.89 -5.18 3.56
C SER A 66 3.31 -5.25 3.00
N THR A 67 3.56 -4.54 1.91
CA THR A 67 4.88 -4.49 1.26
C THR A 67 5.92 -3.82 2.16
N ALA A 68 5.58 -2.64 2.71
CA ALA A 68 6.40 -1.92 3.66
C ALA A 68 6.65 -2.74 4.94
N GLY A 69 5.63 -3.43 5.46
CA GLY A 69 5.74 -4.30 6.63
C GLY A 69 6.68 -5.49 6.40
N LYS A 70 6.60 -6.14 5.24
CA LYS A 70 7.54 -7.19 4.85
C LYS A 70 8.96 -6.65 4.73
N ALA A 71 9.14 -5.52 4.05
CA ALA A 71 10.44 -4.86 3.91
C ALA A 71 11.04 -4.51 5.29
N ALA A 72 10.25 -3.87 6.16
CA ALA A 72 10.66 -3.56 7.53
C ALA A 72 11.03 -4.83 8.32
N GLY A 73 10.26 -5.91 8.19
CA GLY A 73 10.58 -7.21 8.78
C GLY A 73 11.89 -7.79 8.27
N MET A 74 12.14 -7.74 6.95
CA MET A 74 13.39 -8.20 6.34
C MET A 74 14.59 -7.37 6.80
N TYR A 75 14.47 -6.04 6.82
CA TYR A 75 15.54 -5.17 7.33
C TYR A 75 15.79 -5.35 8.83
N GLY A 76 14.73 -5.54 9.62
CA GLY A 76 14.86 -5.87 11.05
C GLY A 76 15.58 -7.20 11.26
N GLY A 77 15.19 -8.23 10.53
CA GLY A 77 15.84 -9.54 10.54
C GLY A 77 17.30 -9.48 10.08
N ALA A 78 17.58 -8.76 9.00
CA ALA A 78 18.95 -8.56 8.50
C ALA A 78 19.82 -7.79 9.51
N GLY A 79 19.27 -6.76 10.16
CA GLY A 79 19.95 -6.03 11.22
C GLY A 79 20.30 -6.92 12.41
N PHE A 80 19.35 -7.74 12.88
CA PHE A 80 19.59 -8.70 13.95
C PHE A 80 20.62 -9.77 13.57
N ALA A 81 20.49 -10.36 12.38
CA ALA A 81 21.44 -11.35 11.88
C ALA A 81 22.85 -10.75 11.73
N GLY A 82 22.96 -9.52 11.20
CA GLY A 82 24.22 -8.79 11.13
C GLY A 82 24.83 -8.53 12.50
N TYR A 83 24.02 -8.15 13.50
CA TYR A 83 24.48 -8.01 14.88
C TYR A 83 25.01 -9.33 15.46
N MET A 84 24.32 -10.46 15.22
CA MET A 84 24.79 -11.79 15.65
C MET A 84 26.12 -12.18 14.98
N VAL A 85 26.29 -11.89 13.69
CA VAL A 85 27.56 -12.11 12.98
C VAL A 85 28.69 -11.31 13.63
N LEU A 86 28.46 -10.03 13.92
CA LEU A 86 29.46 -9.18 14.58
C LEU A 86 29.81 -9.67 15.99
N LEU A 87 28.82 -10.15 16.75
CA LEU A 87 29.02 -10.75 18.07
C LEU A 87 29.90 -12.01 17.98
N PHE A 88 29.56 -12.96 17.11
CA PHE A 88 30.36 -14.18 16.95
C PHE A 88 31.74 -13.89 16.37
N LEU A 89 31.87 -12.94 15.46
CA LEU A 89 33.17 -12.51 14.94
C LEU A 89 34.04 -11.90 16.04
N SER A 90 33.44 -11.14 16.96
CA SER A 90 34.15 -10.58 18.12
C SER A 90 34.64 -11.69 19.06
N LEU A 91 33.79 -12.67 19.35
CA LEU A 91 34.18 -13.85 20.14
C LEU A 91 35.30 -14.62 19.45
N ALA A 92 35.16 -14.89 18.16
CA ALA A 92 36.18 -15.59 17.38
C ALA A 92 37.51 -14.81 17.36
N ALA A 93 37.47 -13.48 17.25
CA ALA A 93 38.66 -12.64 17.32
C ALA A 93 39.35 -12.73 18.70
N VAL A 94 38.59 -12.63 19.79
CA VAL A 94 39.15 -12.77 21.15
C VAL A 94 39.75 -14.16 21.35
N LEU A 95 39.02 -15.22 21.02
CA LEU A 95 39.50 -16.60 21.17
C LEU A 95 40.70 -16.88 20.27
N GLY A 96 40.68 -16.40 19.02
CA GLY A 96 41.77 -16.54 18.08
C GLY A 96 43.04 -15.85 18.57
N LEU A 97 42.93 -14.62 19.05
CA LEU A 97 44.05 -13.86 19.56
C LEU A 97 44.55 -14.42 20.91
N SER A 98 43.66 -15.00 21.72
CA SER A 98 44.02 -15.68 22.98
C SER A 98 44.91 -16.92 22.76
N ASN A 99 45.02 -17.46 21.54
CA ASN A 99 45.97 -18.54 21.26
C ASN A 99 47.43 -18.07 21.19
N VAL A 100 47.67 -16.77 21.03
CA VAL A 100 49.01 -16.20 20.88
C VAL A 100 49.35 -15.16 21.96
N MET A 101 48.39 -14.76 22.78
CA MET A 101 48.57 -13.83 23.92
C MET A 101 47.56 -14.13 25.04
N ASP A 102 47.70 -13.45 26.18
CA ASP A 102 46.74 -13.54 27.28
C ASP A 102 45.34 -13.04 26.85
N GLY A 103 44.30 -13.74 27.33
CA GLY A 103 42.92 -13.49 26.93
C GLY A 103 42.38 -12.12 27.36
N GLY A 104 42.89 -11.56 28.45
CA GLY A 104 42.54 -10.21 28.90
C GLY A 104 43.03 -9.16 27.90
N TRP A 105 44.27 -9.26 27.45
CA TRP A 105 44.81 -8.37 26.41
C TRP A 105 44.11 -8.55 25.07
N ALA A 106 43.77 -9.78 24.70
CA ALA A 106 42.98 -10.04 23.51
C ALA A 106 41.61 -9.34 23.54
N ALA A 107 40.89 -9.47 24.65
CA ALA A 107 39.60 -8.81 24.85
C ALA A 107 39.72 -7.27 24.81
N LEU A 108 40.77 -6.71 25.41
CA LEU A 108 41.02 -5.26 25.38
C LEU A 108 41.27 -4.74 23.97
N ILE A 109 42.05 -5.46 23.15
CA ILE A 109 42.31 -5.09 21.75
C ILE A 109 41.01 -5.08 20.94
N VAL A 110 40.21 -6.15 21.01
CA VAL A 110 38.93 -6.23 20.28
C VAL A 110 37.96 -5.14 20.75
N THR A 111 37.94 -4.85 22.06
CA THR A 111 37.13 -3.76 22.63
C THR A 111 37.58 -2.39 22.10
N ALA A 112 38.90 -2.15 22.02
CA ALA A 112 39.44 -0.90 21.49
C ALA A 112 39.04 -0.70 20.01
N VAL A 113 39.05 -1.76 19.19
CA VAL A 113 38.56 -1.70 17.81
C VAL A 113 37.09 -1.29 17.76
N TRP A 114 36.24 -1.90 18.59
CA TRP A 114 34.83 -1.52 18.68
C TRP A 114 34.61 -0.09 19.17
N ALA A 115 35.43 0.40 20.10
CA ALA A 115 35.37 1.77 20.57
C ALA A 115 35.68 2.77 19.44
N VAL A 116 36.67 2.46 18.58
CA VAL A 116 36.99 3.28 17.40
C VAL A 116 35.81 3.27 16.41
N VAL A 117 35.27 2.08 16.09
CA VAL A 117 34.10 1.96 15.20
C VAL A 117 32.92 2.77 15.73
N ALA A 118 32.59 2.61 17.02
CA ALA A 118 31.51 3.36 17.67
C ALA A 118 31.74 4.87 17.64
N GLY A 119 32.97 5.32 17.91
CA GLY A 119 33.35 6.73 17.83
C GLY A 119 33.15 7.31 16.43
N VAL A 120 33.61 6.61 15.38
CA VAL A 120 33.42 7.04 13.98
C VAL A 120 31.94 7.10 13.62
N LEU A 121 31.16 6.06 13.93
CA LEU A 121 29.73 6.04 13.66
C LEU A 121 28.99 7.17 14.38
N PHE A 122 29.33 7.43 15.64
CA PHE A 122 28.77 8.53 16.41
C PHE A 122 29.06 9.90 15.76
N LEU A 123 30.30 10.12 15.34
CA LEU A 123 30.70 11.37 14.68
C LEU A 123 30.00 11.55 13.32
N MET A 124 29.92 10.49 12.51
CA MET A 124 29.19 10.51 11.24
C MET A 124 27.70 10.77 11.43
N GLY A 125 27.07 10.07 12.38
CA GLY A 125 25.65 10.27 12.72
C GLY A 125 25.38 11.70 13.20
N ARG A 126 26.26 12.23 14.06
CA ARG A 126 26.20 13.62 14.52
C ARG A 126 26.36 14.62 13.38
N ALA A 127 27.30 14.39 12.46
CA ALA A 127 27.50 15.24 11.30
C ALA A 127 26.26 15.22 10.39
N ARG A 128 25.67 14.04 10.13
CA ARG A 128 24.47 13.92 9.30
C ARG A 128 23.26 14.60 9.93
N MET A 129 23.04 14.43 11.23
CA MET A 129 21.93 15.09 11.94
C MET A 129 22.01 16.61 11.85
N ARG A 130 23.21 17.20 11.83
CA ARG A 130 23.39 18.65 11.66
C ARG A 130 22.97 19.18 10.28
N THR A 131 22.88 18.31 9.28
CA THR A 131 22.49 18.69 7.91
C THR A 131 20.99 18.52 7.63
N VAL A 132 20.25 17.91 8.55
CA VAL A 132 18.80 17.73 8.42
C VAL A 132 18.12 18.94 9.05
N SER A 133 17.55 19.84 8.24
CA SER A 133 16.65 20.87 8.75
C SER A 133 15.33 20.19 9.16
N PRO A 134 14.88 20.31 10.42
CA PRO A 134 13.63 19.71 10.86
C PRO A 134 12.40 20.41 10.28
N THR A 135 12.58 21.59 9.69
CA THR A 135 11.52 22.36 9.05
C THR A 135 11.57 22.14 7.54
N PRO A 136 10.53 21.57 6.92
CA PRO A 136 10.41 21.54 5.47
C PRO A 136 10.09 22.97 5.00
N GLU A 137 11.14 23.77 4.80
CA GLU A 137 11.04 25.20 4.48
C GLU A 137 10.13 25.45 3.28
N GLN A 138 10.26 24.62 2.23
CA GLN A 138 9.42 24.69 1.04
C GLN A 138 7.94 24.42 1.36
N THR A 139 7.62 23.40 2.16
CA THR A 139 6.24 23.09 2.54
C THR A 139 5.62 24.21 3.38
N VAL A 140 6.40 24.80 4.29
CA VAL A 140 5.96 25.93 5.10
C VAL A 140 5.73 27.17 4.23
N GLU A 141 6.58 27.41 3.23
CA GLU A 141 6.45 28.52 2.29
C GLU A 141 5.23 28.38 1.39
N THR A 142 5.01 27.21 0.81
CA THR A 142 3.81 26.91 0.01
C THR A 142 2.52 27.03 0.84
N MET A 143 2.52 26.62 2.11
CA MET A 143 1.36 26.81 2.99
C MET A 143 1.10 28.30 3.30
N LYS A 144 2.16 29.10 3.48
CA LYS A 144 2.04 30.56 3.68
C LYS A 144 1.51 31.25 2.43
N GLU A 145 1.98 30.86 1.25
CA GLU A 145 1.54 31.40 -0.04
C GLU A 145 0.07 31.06 -0.30
N ASN A 146 -0.32 29.80 -0.09
CA ASN A 146 -1.72 29.36 -0.20
C ASN A 146 -2.64 30.10 0.80
N ALA A 147 -2.18 30.30 2.03
CA ALA A 147 -2.93 31.07 3.04
C ALA A 147 -3.02 32.56 2.68
N ALA A 148 -1.99 33.13 2.05
CA ALA A 148 -2.00 34.51 1.56
C ALA A 148 -2.99 34.69 0.40
N TRP A 149 -2.99 33.74 -0.55
CA TRP A 149 -3.94 33.74 -1.68
C TRP A 149 -5.40 33.62 -1.20
N ALA A 150 -5.66 32.76 -0.21
CA ALA A 150 -6.99 32.62 0.39
C ALA A 150 -7.49 33.88 1.14
N ARG A 151 -6.59 34.72 1.65
CA ARG A 151 -6.93 35.98 2.34
C ARG A 151 -7.19 37.14 1.37
N HIS A 152 -6.61 37.09 0.17
CA HIS A 152 -6.79 38.12 -0.86
C HIS A 152 -7.24 37.48 -2.19
N PRO A 153 -8.47 36.92 -2.26
CA PRO A 153 -9.03 36.50 -3.53
C PRO A 153 -9.25 37.75 -4.38
N THR A 154 -8.32 38.02 -5.29
CA THR A 154 -8.50 39.05 -6.33
C THR A 154 -9.75 38.68 -7.13
N ARG A 155 -10.79 39.51 -7.01
CA ARG A 155 -12.01 39.45 -7.83
C ARG A 155 -11.71 39.79 -9.29
#